data_AF-A0A0V8E322-F1
#
_entry.id   AF-A0A0V8E322-F1
#
_cell.length_a   1.000
_cell.length_b   1.000
_cell.length_c   1.000
_cell.angle_alpha   90.00
_cell.angle_beta   90.00
_cell.angle_gamma   90.00
#
_symmetry.space_group_name_H-M   'P 1'
#
loop_
_entity.id
_entity.type
_entity.pdbx_description
1 polymer ?
#
loop_
_entity_poly.entity_id
_entity_poly.type
_entity_poly.pdbx_seq_one_letter_code
_entity_poly.pdbx_strand_id
1 'polypeptide(L)' 'MKQQFKDKMVVAVTPNRLMSAIDKAVKYCSVSDQQIKLWLESDQPSKVIDEICDLVKSSVDEKLWEKIEI' A
#
# COMPACT_ATOMS: atom_id res chain seq x y z
N MET A 1 2.91 5.60 -37.49
CA MET A 1 3.47 6.46 -36.43
C MET A 1 2.34 7.15 -35.67
N LYS A 2 1.83 6.56 -34.57
CA LYS A 2 1.18 7.29 -33.48
C LYS A 2 1.45 6.53 -32.18
N GLN A 3 2.60 6.82 -31.55
CA GLN A 3 2.85 6.48 -30.16
C GLN A 3 1.80 7.22 -29.31
N GLN A 4 0.87 6.46 -28.73
CA GLN A 4 0.07 6.92 -27.60
C GLN A 4 0.74 6.40 -26.32
N PHE A 5 1.86 7.01 -25.95
CA PHE A 5 2.33 6.98 -24.57
C PHE A 5 1.96 8.31 -23.97
N LYS A 6 0.87 8.36 -23.20
CA LYS A 6 0.69 9.26 -22.06
C LYS A 6 -0.62 8.98 -21.33
N ASP A 7 -0.49 8.92 -20.02
CA ASP A 7 -1.53 9.23 -19.04
C ASP A 7 -2.75 8.31 -18.98
N LYS A 8 -2.54 7.16 -18.35
CA LYS A 8 -3.42 6.61 -17.30
C LYS A 8 -2.84 5.27 -16.84
N MET A 9 -1.73 5.31 -16.11
CA MET A 9 -1.56 4.32 -15.06
C MET A 9 -2.57 4.68 -13.96
N VAL A 10 -3.86 4.42 -14.23
CA VAL A 10 -4.73 3.97 -13.17
C VAL A 10 -4.08 2.65 -12.80
N VAL A 11 -3.18 2.69 -11.82
CA VAL A 11 -2.63 1.50 -11.20
C VAL A 11 -3.87 0.75 -10.76
N ALA A 12 -4.27 -0.24 -11.56
CA ALA A 12 -5.29 -1.17 -11.15
C ALA A 12 -4.76 -1.71 -9.84
N VAL A 13 -5.38 -1.32 -8.73
CA VAL A 13 -5.02 -1.83 -7.42
C VAL A 13 -5.41 -3.29 -7.47
N THR A 14 -4.45 -4.12 -7.89
CA THR A 14 -4.62 -5.55 -7.91
C THR A 14 -4.69 -5.99 -6.44
N PRO A 15 -5.53 -6.96 -6.09
CA PRO A 15 -5.60 -7.50 -4.74
C PRO A 15 -4.20 -7.85 -4.17
N ASN A 16 -3.29 -8.27 -5.06
CA ASN A 16 -1.88 -8.53 -4.73
C ASN A 16 -1.14 -7.32 -4.15
N ARG A 17 -1.41 -6.10 -4.62
CA ARG A 17 -0.73 -4.89 -4.13
C ARG A 17 -1.22 -4.50 -2.75
N LEU A 18 -2.53 -4.64 -2.50
CA LEU A 18 -3.12 -4.46 -1.16
C LEU A 18 -2.54 -5.49 -0.18
N MET A 19 -2.52 -6.76 -0.56
CA MET A 19 -1.96 -7.83 0.28
C MET A 19 -0.48 -7.58 0.60
N SER A 20 0.31 -7.12 -0.37
CA SER A 20 1.72 -6.80 -0.16
C SER A 20 1.90 -5.60 0.77
N ALA A 21 1.08 -4.54 0.62
CA ALA A 21 1.09 -3.40 1.52
C ALA A 21 0.75 -3.84 2.96
N ILE A 22 -0.29 -4.65 3.14
CA ILE A 22 -0.70 -5.19 4.46
C ILE A 22 0.43 -6.02 5.08
N ASP A 23 1.09 -6.90 4.31
CA ASP A 23 2.24 -7.68 4.80
C ASP A 23 3.36 -6.78 5.33
N LYS A 24 3.68 -5.70 4.61
CA LYS A 24 4.66 -4.72 5.06
C LYS A 24 4.19 -3.96 6.30
N ALA A 25 2.91 -3.59 6.36
CA ALA A 25 2.31 -2.97 7.53
C ALA A 25 2.45 -3.87 8.76
N VAL A 26 2.11 -5.15 8.66
CA VAL A 26 2.23 -6.12 9.78
C VAL A 26 3.68 -6.33 10.21
N LYS A 27 4.61 -6.26 9.26
CA LYS A 27 6.04 -6.45 9.53
C LYS A 27 6.69 -5.24 10.21
N TYR A 28 6.32 -4.02 9.82
CA TYR A 28 6.98 -2.79 10.25
C TYR A 28 6.15 -1.97 11.24
N CYS A 29 4.85 -2.24 11.34
CA CYS A 29 3.92 -1.60 12.26
C CYS A 29 3.24 -2.66 13.13
N SER A 30 2.90 -2.31 14.38
CA SER A 30 2.05 -3.15 15.21
C SER A 30 0.59 -2.98 14.83
N VAL A 31 0.18 -3.60 13.73
CA VAL A 31 -1.22 -3.60 13.27
C VAL A 31 -2.00 -4.75 13.90
N SER A 32 -3.24 -4.51 14.33
CA SER A 32 -4.11 -5.53 14.89
C SER A 32 -4.84 -6.34 13.80
N ASP A 33 -5.22 -7.58 14.11
CA ASP A 33 -6.01 -8.42 13.21
C ASP A 33 -7.34 -7.77 12.79
N GLN A 34 -7.94 -6.95 13.66
CA GLN A 34 -9.14 -6.17 13.33
C GLN A 34 -8.88 -5.12 12.27
N GLN A 35 -7.74 -4.42 12.32
CA GLN A 35 -7.36 -3.42 11.32
C GLN A 35 -7.08 -4.08 9.97
N ILE A 36 -6.39 -5.23 9.97
CA ILE A 36 -6.13 -6.02 8.75
C ILE A 36 -7.45 -6.45 8.10
N LYS A 37 -8.41 -6.89 8.91
CA LYS A 37 -9.73 -7.29 8.42
C LYS A 37 -10.49 -6.12 7.79
N LEU A 38 -10.49 -4.96 8.45
CA LEU A 38 -11.08 -3.71 7.92
C LEU A 38 -10.46 -3.31 6.58
N TRP A 39 -9.15 -3.45 6.43
CA TRP A 39 -8.42 -3.17 5.19
C TRP A 39 -8.80 -4.12 4.06
N LEU A 40 -8.98 -5.41 4.35
CA LEU A 40 -9.39 -6.42 3.37
C LEU A 40 -10.87 -6.30 2.98
N GLU A 41 -11.73 -5.89 3.91
CA GLU A 41 -13.17 -5.68 3.68
C GLU A 41 -13.49 -4.31 3.06
N SER A 42 -12.50 -3.43 2.89
CA SER A 42 -12.69 -2.10 2.32
C SER A 42 -12.99 -2.15 0.83
N ASP A 43 -14.06 -1.45 0.43
CA ASP A 43 -14.41 -1.22 -0.98
C ASP A 43 -13.42 -0.26 -1.69
N GLN A 44 -12.47 0.34 -0.97
CA GLN A 44 -11.51 1.32 -1.48
C GLN A 44 -10.07 0.89 -1.21
N PRO A 45 -9.56 -0.13 -1.92
CA PRO A 45 -8.24 -0.70 -1.67
C PRO A 45 -7.10 0.29 -1.98
N SER A 46 -7.32 1.28 -2.86
CA SER A 46 -6.36 2.36 -3.10
C SER A 46 -6.12 3.21 -1.86
N LYS A 47 -7.20 3.66 -1.21
CA LYS A 47 -7.10 4.48 0.02
C LYS A 47 -6.46 3.71 1.16
N VAL A 48 -6.77 2.42 1.26
CA VAL A 48 -6.15 1.55 2.26
C VAL A 48 -4.64 1.44 2.07
N ILE A 49 -4.17 1.30 0.82
CA ILE A 49 -2.73 1.29 0.54
C ILE A 49 -2.10 2.64 0.91
N ASP A 50 -2.74 3.76 0.58
CA ASP A 50 -2.25 5.09 0.96
C ASP A 50 -2.14 5.21 2.49
N GLU A 51 -3.16 4.80 3.25
CA GLU A 51 -3.13 4.77 4.72
C GLU A 51 -2.02 3.87 5.27
N ILE A 52 -1.83 2.69 4.68
CA ILE A 52 -0.76 1.77 5.06
C ILE A 52 0.62 2.40 4.80
N CYS A 53 0.81 3.04 3.65
CA CYS A 53 2.05 3.74 3.32
C CYS A 53 2.37 4.83 4.34
N ASP A 54 1.39 5.68 4.67
CA ASP A 54 1.56 6.74 5.67
C ASP A 54 1.85 6.18 7.07
N LEU A 55 1.18 5.08 7.45
CA LEU A 55 1.40 4.40 8.72
C LEU A 55 2.82 3.83 8.81
N VAL A 56 3.26 3.10 7.78
CA VAL A 56 4.60 2.51 7.70
C VAL A 56 5.64 3.60 7.72
N LYS A 57 5.49 4.63 6.87
CA LYS A 57 6.40 5.78 6.81
C LYS A 57 6.54 6.50 8.15
N SER A 58 5.46 6.60 8.92
CA SER A 58 5.49 7.22 10.26
C SER A 58 6.07 6.30 11.34
N SER A 59 6.08 4.98 11.09
CA SER A 59 6.57 3.97 12.04
C SER A 59 8.05 3.62 11.84
N VAL A 60 8.63 3.93 10.68
CA VAL A 60 10.01 3.60 10.35
C VAL A 60 10.86 4.84 10.07
N ASP A 61 12.16 4.77 10.29
CA ASP A 61 13.09 5.83 9.91
C ASP A 61 13.19 6.00 8.38
N GLU A 62 13.53 7.20 7.90
CA GLU A 62 13.69 7.50 6.46
C GLU A 62 14.60 6.50 5.73
N LYS A 63 15.71 6.09 6.35
CA LYS A 63 16.65 5.10 5.78
C LYS A 63 16.03 3.72 5.59
N LEU A 64 15.05 3.37 6.42
CA LEU A 64 14.35 2.10 6.33
C LEU A 64 13.19 2.23 5.33
N TRP A 65 12.48 3.36 5.33
CA TRP A 65 11.44 3.67 4.35
C TRP A 65 11.95 3.59 2.91
N GLU A 66 13.12 4.17 2.61
CA GLU A 66 13.75 4.10 1.28
C GLU A 66 14.05 2.66 0.82
N LYS A 67 14.12 1.70 1.74
CA LYS A 67 14.33 0.26 1.43
C LYS A 67 13.02 -0.52 1.32
N ILE A 68 11.90 0.07 1.70
CA ILE A 68 10.58 -0.58 1.72
C ILE A 68 9.83 -0.18 0.44
N GLU A 69 9.80 -1.08 -0.56
CA GLU A 69 9.00 -0.85 -1.78
C GLU A 69 7.52 -1.28 -1.61
N ILE A 70 6.55 -0.36 -1.66
CA ILE A 70 5.09 -0.64 -1.59
C ILE A 70 4.38 -0.21 -2.88
#